data_AF-A0A962NQR0-F1
#
_entry.id   AF-A0A962NQR0-F1
#
_cell.length_a   1.000
_cell.length_b   1.000
_cell.length_c   1.000
_cell.angle_alpha   90.00
_cell.angle_beta   90.00
_cell.angle_gamma   90.00
#
_symmetry.space_group_name_H-M   'P 1'
#
loop_
_entity.id
_entity.type
_entity.pdbx_description
1 polymer ?
#
loop_
_entity_poly.entity_id
_entity_poly.type
_entity_poly.pdbx_seq_one_letter_code
_entity_poly.pdbx_strand_id
1 'polypeptide(L)'
;TDLEGVQQELDHFQLMIPNVPHASTPVGRSEDDNTEQRRWGTPKSYDFDVKDHVDVGIGLGGMDFEAATKIAAARFVLMSGQVARMHRALIQFMLDTHTAKHGYKEIYAPYLVNARSMLGTGQLPKFKEDLFEIPEHGLFLIPTAEVPVTNIVQDQIVETADMPLKFVCHTPCFRSEAGSYGRDT
;
A
#
# COMPACT_ATOMS: atom_id res chain seq x y z
N THR A 1 11.55 41.52 -0.67
CA THR A 1 12.75 40.76 -0.27
C THR A 1 12.40 39.31 -0.48
N ASP A 2 13.05 38.68 -1.46
CA ASP A 2 12.68 37.41 -2.09
C ASP A 2 13.20 36.20 -1.32
N LEU A 3 13.13 36.22 0.02
CA LEU A 3 13.63 35.12 0.85
C LEU A 3 12.59 34.00 0.96
N GLU A 4 11.33 34.37 1.17
CA GLU A 4 10.23 33.40 1.30
C GLU A 4 10.02 32.61 0.00
N GLY A 5 10.10 33.28 -1.15
CA GLY A 5 9.99 32.62 -2.46
C GLY A 5 11.12 31.61 -2.68
N VAL A 6 12.37 32.05 -2.49
CA VAL A 6 13.55 31.18 -2.63
C VAL A 6 13.51 30.00 -1.65
N GLN A 7 13.06 30.20 -0.41
CA GLN A 7 12.94 29.11 0.57
C GLN A 7 11.91 28.07 0.12
N GLN A 8 10.75 28.50 -0.39
CA GLN A 8 9.71 27.59 -0.89
C GLN A 8 10.19 26.77 -2.09
N GLU A 9 10.92 27.39 -3.01
CA GLU A 9 11.51 26.69 -4.16
C GLU A 9 12.54 25.64 -3.70
N LEU A 10 13.38 25.99 -2.73
CA LEU A 10 14.37 25.08 -2.15
C LEU A 10 13.70 23.90 -1.45
N ASP A 11 12.70 24.16 -0.61
CA ASP A 11 11.97 23.12 0.12
C ASP A 11 11.26 22.17 -0.87
N HIS A 12 10.62 22.72 -1.91
CA HIS A 12 9.99 21.92 -2.95
C HIS A 12 10.99 21.03 -3.69
N PHE A 13 12.15 21.57 -4.07
CA PHE A 13 13.21 20.80 -4.70
C PHE A 13 13.69 19.66 -3.79
N GLN A 14 13.93 19.94 -2.50
CA GLN A 14 14.40 18.94 -1.54
C GLN A 14 13.40 17.79 -1.36
N LEU A 15 12.10 18.08 -1.34
CA LEU A 15 11.04 17.07 -1.23
C LEU A 15 10.96 16.13 -2.44
N MET A 16 11.53 16.51 -3.58
CA MET A 16 11.53 15.70 -4.81
C MET A 16 12.72 14.74 -4.90
N ILE A 17 13.73 14.90 -4.04
CA ILE A 17 14.93 14.06 -4.03
C ILE A 17 14.59 12.70 -3.37
N PRO A 18 14.79 11.57 -4.06
CA PRO A 18 14.55 10.26 -3.48
C PRO A 18 15.60 9.92 -2.40
N ASN A 19 15.29 8.97 -1.54
CA ASN A 19 16.25 8.50 -0.55
C ASN A 19 17.50 7.88 -1.21
N VAL A 20 18.66 8.04 -0.58
CA VAL A 20 19.93 7.49 -1.09
C VAL A 20 19.92 5.97 -0.90
N PRO A 21 20.12 5.17 -1.96
CA PRO A 21 20.22 3.72 -1.82
C PRO A 21 21.36 3.31 -0.88
N HIS A 22 21.15 2.29 -0.05
CA HIS A 22 22.21 1.75 0.81
C HIS A 22 23.31 1.10 -0.04
N ALA A 23 24.55 1.08 0.47
CA ALA A 23 25.70 0.53 -0.26
C ALA A 23 25.57 -0.97 -0.62
N SER A 24 24.68 -1.70 0.07
CA SER A 24 24.37 -3.09 -0.24
C SER A 24 23.32 -3.28 -1.33
N THR A 25 22.65 -2.21 -1.77
CA THR A 25 21.62 -2.29 -2.81
C THR A 25 22.30 -2.52 -4.17
N PRO A 26 21.97 -3.60 -4.91
CA PRO A 26 22.52 -3.83 -6.23
C PRO A 26 22.21 -2.68 -7.19
N VAL A 27 23.16 -2.33 -8.05
CA VAL A 27 22.95 -1.33 -9.10
C VAL A 27 22.15 -1.97 -10.23
N GLY A 28 21.04 -1.34 -10.61
CA GLY A 28 20.18 -1.78 -11.71
C GLY A 28 19.42 -0.61 -12.33
N ARG A 29 18.91 -0.80 -13.54
CA ARG A 29 18.11 0.17 -14.31
C ARG A 29 16.64 -0.19 -14.34
N SER A 30 16.30 -1.48 -14.28
CA SER A 30 14.93 -1.98 -14.29
C SER A 30 14.77 -3.18 -13.36
N GLU A 31 13.55 -3.71 -13.29
CA GLU A 31 13.21 -4.93 -12.55
C GLU A 31 13.99 -6.17 -13.01
N ASP A 32 14.50 -6.19 -14.24
CA ASP A 32 15.30 -7.29 -14.81
C ASP A 32 16.68 -7.41 -14.17
N ASP A 33 17.19 -6.32 -13.60
CA ASP A 33 18.48 -6.29 -12.90
C ASP A 33 18.37 -6.75 -11.44
N ASN A 34 17.16 -7.08 -10.96
CA ASN A 34 16.94 -7.58 -9.61
C ASN A 34 17.61 -8.95 -9.42
N THR A 35 18.28 -9.12 -8.28
CA THR A 35 18.93 -10.39 -7.92
C THR A 35 18.08 -11.19 -6.93
N GLU A 36 17.68 -12.41 -7.31
CA GLU A 36 16.97 -13.34 -6.41
C GLU A 36 17.85 -13.73 -5.22
N GLN A 37 17.41 -13.39 -4.00
CA GLN A 37 18.18 -13.69 -2.77
C GLN A 37 17.83 -15.05 -2.16
N ARG A 38 16.58 -15.50 -2.30
CA ARG A 38 16.08 -16.73 -1.68
C ARG A 38 14.84 -17.25 -2.39
N ARG A 39 14.74 -18.57 -2.49
CA ARG A 39 13.54 -19.32 -2.87
C ARG A 39 13.07 -20.22 -1.73
N TRP A 40 11.77 -20.44 -1.61
CA TRP A 40 11.20 -21.39 -0.65
C TRP A 40 10.03 -22.16 -1.28
N GLY A 41 9.97 -23.47 -1.03
CA GLY A 41 9.01 -24.37 -1.65
C GLY A 41 9.36 -24.74 -3.10
N THR A 42 8.44 -25.43 -3.76
CA THR A 42 8.56 -25.84 -5.16
C THR A 42 7.24 -25.52 -5.87
N PRO A 43 7.24 -24.75 -6.98
CA PRO A 43 6.03 -24.50 -7.75
C PRO A 43 5.35 -25.82 -8.12
N LYS A 44 4.04 -25.90 -7.88
CA LYS A 44 3.28 -27.11 -8.12
C LYS A 44 3.11 -27.36 -9.63
N SER A 45 3.32 -28.59 -10.05
CA SER A 45 2.94 -29.07 -11.39
C SER A 45 1.51 -29.60 -11.37
N TYR A 46 0.77 -29.35 -12.43
CA TYR A 46 -0.59 -29.81 -12.62
C TYR A 46 -0.68 -30.67 -13.88
N ASP A 47 -1.56 -31.66 -13.86
CA ASP A 47 -1.90 -32.56 -14.98
C ASP A 47 -3.15 -32.09 -15.74
N PHE A 48 -3.57 -30.84 -15.51
CA PHE A 48 -4.70 -30.17 -16.14
C PHE A 48 -4.37 -28.71 -16.48
N ASP A 49 -5.18 -28.10 -17.34
CA ASP A 49 -5.05 -26.69 -17.71
C ASP A 49 -5.35 -25.78 -16.50
N VAL A 50 -4.33 -25.08 -16.03
CA VAL A 50 -4.42 -24.22 -14.84
C VAL A 50 -5.22 -22.96 -15.17
N LYS A 51 -6.30 -22.76 -14.43
CA LYS A 51 -7.10 -21.53 -14.45
C LYS A 51 -6.47 -20.46 -13.55
N ASP A 52 -6.62 -19.21 -13.92
CA ASP A 52 -6.22 -18.10 -13.07
C ASP A 52 -7.24 -17.86 -11.93
N HIS A 53 -6.95 -16.87 -11.09
CA HIS A 53 -7.79 -16.55 -9.96
C HIS A 53 -9.14 -15.91 -10.34
N VAL A 54 -9.24 -15.27 -11.51
CA VAL A 54 -10.48 -14.66 -12.03
C VAL A 54 -11.43 -15.77 -12.45
N ASP A 55 -10.97 -16.70 -13.28
CA ASP A 55 -11.74 -17.85 -13.74
C ASP A 55 -12.19 -18.74 -12.58
N VAL A 56 -11.31 -18.97 -11.60
CA VAL A 56 -11.65 -19.72 -10.38
C VAL A 56 -12.67 -18.95 -9.53
N GLY A 57 -12.46 -17.64 -9.34
CA GLY A 57 -13.34 -16.80 -8.53
C GLY A 57 -14.76 -16.70 -9.10
N ILE A 58 -14.89 -16.51 -10.41
CA ILE A 58 -16.16 -16.52 -11.15
C ILE A 58 -16.77 -17.91 -11.12
N GLY A 59 -15.98 -18.96 -11.37
CA GLY A 59 -16.45 -20.35 -11.35
C GLY A 59 -17.01 -20.80 -9.98
N LEU A 60 -16.52 -20.21 -8.90
CA LEU A 60 -17.04 -20.41 -7.53
C LEU A 60 -18.22 -19.48 -7.18
N GLY A 61 -18.61 -18.56 -8.06
CA GLY A 61 -19.60 -17.51 -7.80
C GLY A 61 -19.18 -16.52 -6.71
N GLY A 62 -17.89 -16.44 -6.40
CA GLY A 62 -17.34 -15.68 -5.29
C GLY A 62 -16.70 -14.35 -5.66
N MET A 63 -16.54 -14.06 -6.95
CA MET A 63 -16.05 -12.79 -7.48
C MET A 63 -16.97 -12.29 -8.62
N ASP A 64 -17.42 -11.06 -8.52
CA ASP A 64 -18.30 -10.40 -9.49
C ASP A 64 -17.74 -9.01 -9.84
N PHE A 65 -17.13 -8.93 -11.03
CA PHE A 65 -16.52 -7.72 -11.56
C PHE A 65 -17.54 -6.82 -12.28
N GLU A 66 -18.60 -7.41 -12.83
CA GLU A 66 -19.66 -6.66 -13.52
C GLU A 66 -20.48 -5.85 -12.50
N ALA A 67 -20.89 -6.49 -11.40
CA ALA A 67 -21.55 -5.80 -10.31
C ALA A 67 -20.64 -4.74 -9.69
N ALA A 68 -19.35 -5.02 -9.52
CA ALA A 68 -18.40 -4.03 -9.00
C ALA A 68 -18.24 -2.82 -9.92
N THR A 69 -18.16 -3.04 -11.23
CA THR A 69 -18.10 -1.97 -12.24
C THR A 69 -19.38 -1.14 -12.24
N LYS A 70 -20.55 -1.78 -12.08
CA LYS A 70 -21.84 -1.10 -11.93
C LYS A 70 -21.93 -0.25 -10.66
N ILE A 71 -21.30 -0.69 -9.56
CA ILE A 71 -21.32 0.02 -8.28
C ILE A 71 -20.30 1.17 -8.25
N ALA A 72 -19.11 0.95 -8.81
CA ALA A 72 -17.98 1.86 -8.75
C ALA A 72 -17.41 2.16 -10.15
N ALA A 73 -16.41 1.39 -10.59
CA ALA A 73 -15.73 1.54 -11.88
C ALA A 73 -14.95 0.25 -12.21
N ALA A 74 -14.24 0.24 -13.35
CA ALA A 74 -13.27 -0.81 -13.64
C ALA A 74 -12.20 -0.93 -12.52
N ARG A 75 -11.56 -2.11 -12.41
CA ARG A 75 -10.58 -2.45 -11.36
C ARG A 75 -11.14 -2.56 -9.93
N PHE A 76 -12.46 -2.60 -9.78
CA PHE A 76 -13.14 -3.01 -8.53
C PHE A 76 -13.64 -4.45 -8.63
N VAL A 77 -13.83 -5.11 -7.48
CA VAL A 77 -14.41 -6.45 -7.38
C VAL A 77 -15.39 -6.55 -6.22
N LEU A 78 -16.50 -7.24 -6.44
CA LEU A 78 -17.43 -7.65 -5.40
C LEU A 78 -17.11 -9.10 -5.05
N MET A 79 -16.72 -9.35 -3.80
CA MET A 79 -16.49 -10.71 -3.30
C MET A 79 -17.70 -11.19 -2.51
N SER A 80 -18.07 -12.47 -2.66
CA SER A 80 -19.20 -13.07 -1.94
C SER A 80 -18.89 -14.49 -1.44
N GLY A 81 -19.77 -15.02 -0.59
CA GLY A 81 -19.73 -16.42 -0.14
C GLY A 81 -18.41 -16.84 0.52
N GLN A 82 -17.93 -18.04 0.16
CA GLN A 82 -16.71 -18.62 0.73
C GLN A 82 -15.45 -17.85 0.32
N VAL A 83 -15.43 -17.19 -0.85
CA VAL A 83 -14.29 -16.37 -1.28
C VAL A 83 -14.14 -15.15 -0.38
N ALA A 84 -15.24 -14.42 -0.11
CA ALA A 84 -15.22 -13.31 0.85
C ALA A 84 -14.84 -13.76 2.28
N ARG A 85 -15.31 -14.94 2.69
CA ARG A 85 -14.92 -15.55 3.98
C ARG A 85 -13.43 -15.85 4.03
N MET A 86 -12.86 -16.43 2.97
CA MET A 86 -11.44 -16.73 2.89
C MET A 86 -10.59 -15.45 2.89
N HIS A 87 -10.99 -14.42 2.14
CA HIS A 87 -10.36 -13.10 2.18
C HIS A 87 -10.28 -12.56 3.62
N ARG A 88 -11.39 -12.61 4.37
CA ARG A 88 -11.39 -12.23 5.79
C ARG A 88 -10.53 -13.15 6.65
N ALA A 89 -10.53 -14.45 6.41
CA ALA A 89 -9.72 -15.40 7.18
C ALA A 89 -8.21 -15.15 7.01
N LEU A 90 -7.76 -14.77 5.80
CA LEU A 90 -6.38 -14.39 5.55
C LEU A 90 -5.97 -13.15 6.38
N ILE A 91 -6.83 -12.13 6.41
CA ILE A 91 -6.60 -10.91 7.22
C ILE A 91 -6.40 -11.28 8.69
N GLN A 92 -7.31 -12.08 9.24
CA GLN A 92 -7.24 -12.50 10.65
C GLN A 92 -5.98 -13.32 10.93
N PHE A 93 -5.66 -14.28 10.07
CA PHE A 93 -4.45 -15.10 10.20
C PHE A 93 -3.17 -14.25 10.20
N MET A 94 -3.09 -13.24 9.31
CA MET A 94 -1.95 -12.33 9.26
C MET A 94 -1.83 -11.50 10.54
N LEU A 95 -2.94 -10.88 10.99
CA LEU A 95 -2.96 -10.10 12.23
C LEU A 95 -2.55 -10.95 13.44
N ASP A 96 -3.20 -12.11 13.64
CA ASP A 96 -2.90 -13.04 14.73
C ASP A 96 -1.43 -13.48 14.71
N THR A 97 -0.86 -13.71 13.53
CA THR A 97 0.54 -14.08 13.41
C THR A 97 1.45 -12.93 13.86
N HIS A 98 1.19 -11.70 13.42
CA HIS A 98 2.02 -10.56 13.79
C HIS A 98 1.89 -10.17 15.27
N THR A 99 0.68 -10.24 15.83
CA THR A 99 0.43 -9.87 17.22
C THR A 99 0.90 -10.96 18.18
N ALA A 100 0.50 -12.21 17.97
CA ALA A 100 0.77 -13.30 18.91
C ALA A 100 2.20 -13.85 18.81
N LYS A 101 2.83 -13.79 17.62
CA LYS A 101 4.16 -14.41 17.40
C LYS A 101 5.27 -13.42 17.14
N HIS A 102 4.98 -12.27 16.52
CA HIS A 102 6.02 -11.32 16.12
C HIS A 102 6.07 -10.07 17.01
N GLY A 103 5.22 -9.94 18.03
CA GLY A 103 5.25 -8.85 19.00
C GLY A 103 4.91 -7.48 18.41
N TYR A 104 4.01 -7.44 17.43
CA TYR A 104 3.44 -6.19 16.93
C TYR A 104 2.22 -5.79 17.75
N LYS A 105 2.09 -4.50 18.04
CA LYS A 105 0.89 -3.91 18.63
C LYS A 105 -0.15 -3.71 17.52
N GLU A 106 -1.30 -4.36 17.66
CA GLU A 106 -2.42 -4.11 16.76
C GLU A 106 -3.02 -2.73 17.00
N ILE A 107 -3.32 -2.01 15.93
CA ILE A 107 -3.98 -0.70 15.96
C ILE A 107 -5.06 -0.61 14.88
N TYR A 108 -6.00 0.30 15.07
CA TYR A 108 -6.98 0.68 14.07
C TYR A 108 -6.68 2.11 13.61
N ALA A 109 -6.39 2.30 12.32
CA ALA A 109 -5.90 3.55 11.77
C ALA A 109 -6.96 4.26 10.89
N PRO A 110 -6.97 5.60 10.82
CA PRO A 110 -7.83 6.33 9.89
C PRO A 110 -7.53 6.01 8.43
N TYR A 111 -8.55 5.94 7.58
CA TYR A 111 -8.41 5.73 6.12
C TYR A 111 -8.34 7.03 5.33
N LEU A 112 -8.72 8.14 5.95
CA LEU A 112 -8.57 9.49 5.44
C LEU A 112 -7.51 10.21 6.26
N VAL A 113 -6.52 10.78 5.58
CA VAL A 113 -5.41 11.50 6.20
C VAL A 113 -5.21 12.86 5.55
N ASN A 114 -4.62 13.78 6.28
CA ASN A 114 -4.32 15.12 5.78
C ASN A 114 -3.07 15.12 4.87
N ALA A 115 -2.89 16.21 4.12
CA ALA A 115 -1.74 16.38 3.22
C ALA A 115 -0.38 16.27 3.96
N ARG A 116 -0.33 16.67 5.23
CA ARG A 116 0.90 16.64 6.04
C ARG A 116 1.36 15.20 6.31
N SER A 117 0.43 14.29 6.58
CA SER A 117 0.75 12.87 6.74
C SER A 117 1.24 12.26 5.42
N MET A 118 0.59 12.60 4.30
CA MET A 118 1.03 12.16 2.96
C MET A 118 2.41 12.71 2.58
N LEU A 119 2.73 13.93 3.01
CA LEU A 119 4.07 14.51 2.84
C LEU A 119 5.10 13.76 3.70
N GLY A 120 4.77 13.48 4.96
CA GLY A 120 5.67 12.82 5.91
C GLY A 120 6.14 11.42 5.48
N THR A 121 5.34 10.73 4.67
CA THR A 121 5.67 9.40 4.11
C THR A 121 6.02 9.42 2.61
N GLY A 122 6.21 10.61 2.04
CA GLY A 122 6.76 10.78 0.69
C GLY A 122 5.79 10.57 -0.47
N GLN A 123 4.48 10.42 -0.22
CA GLN A 123 3.47 10.32 -1.29
C GLN A 123 3.29 11.68 -1.98
N LEU A 124 3.24 12.75 -1.19
CA LEU A 124 3.26 14.11 -1.72
C LEU A 124 4.68 14.68 -1.70
N PRO A 125 5.02 15.57 -2.65
CA PRO A 125 4.20 16.02 -3.78
C PRO A 125 4.27 15.11 -5.02
N LYS A 126 5.25 14.19 -5.09
CA LYS A 126 5.63 13.47 -6.31
C LYS A 126 4.58 12.52 -6.87
N PHE A 127 3.83 11.83 -6.01
CA PHE A 127 2.88 10.79 -6.40
C PHE A 127 1.42 11.24 -6.22
N LYS A 128 1.16 12.55 -6.34
CA LYS A 128 -0.20 13.09 -6.14
C LYS A 128 -1.23 12.46 -7.08
N GLU A 129 -0.85 12.17 -8.32
CA GLU A 129 -1.74 11.58 -9.34
C GLU A 129 -2.20 10.16 -8.99
N ASP A 130 -1.45 9.46 -8.12
CA ASP A 130 -1.76 8.09 -7.67
C ASP A 130 -2.78 8.04 -6.53
N LEU A 131 -3.21 9.21 -6.01
CA LEU A 131 -4.04 9.32 -4.81
C LEU A 131 -5.49 9.70 -5.13
N PHE A 132 -6.42 9.17 -4.34
CA PHE A 132 -7.79 9.70 -4.28
C PHE A 132 -7.86 10.83 -3.25
N GLU A 133 -8.16 12.04 -3.72
CA GLU A 133 -8.29 13.27 -2.92
C GLU A 133 -9.78 13.60 -2.66
N ILE A 134 -10.08 14.17 -1.50
CA ILE A 134 -11.35 14.81 -1.13
C ILE A 134 -11.06 16.30 -0.95
N PRO A 135 -11.09 17.10 -2.04
CA PRO A 135 -10.56 18.46 -2.05
C PRO A 135 -11.26 19.39 -1.05
N GLU A 136 -12.57 19.22 -0.85
CA GLU A 136 -13.38 20.04 0.04
C GLU A 136 -12.94 19.97 1.51
N HIS A 137 -12.26 18.88 1.87
CA HIS A 137 -11.78 18.63 3.23
C HIS A 137 -10.25 18.63 3.34
N GLY A 138 -9.52 18.73 2.23
CA GLY A 138 -8.06 18.61 2.21
C GLY A 138 -7.58 17.24 2.73
N LEU A 139 -8.37 16.19 2.49
CA LEU A 139 -8.10 14.82 2.93
C LEU A 139 -7.85 13.90 1.75
N PHE A 140 -7.13 12.82 1.99
CA PHE A 140 -6.78 11.81 1.00
C PHE A 140 -7.10 10.43 1.54
N LEU A 141 -7.60 9.54 0.68
CA LEU A 141 -7.67 8.12 1.00
C LEU A 141 -6.25 7.53 1.02
N ILE A 142 -5.97 6.67 1.99
CA ILE A 142 -4.64 6.08 2.16
C ILE A 142 -4.31 5.06 1.04
N PRO A 143 -3.13 5.14 0.39
CA PRO A 143 -2.69 4.13 -0.57
C PRO A 143 -2.07 2.88 0.10
N THR A 144 -1.83 2.98 1.42
CA THR A 144 -1.31 1.92 2.30
C THR A 144 -1.47 2.35 3.76
N ALA A 145 -1.61 1.38 4.66
CA ALA A 145 -1.55 1.57 6.11
C ALA A 145 -0.25 2.26 6.58
N GLU A 146 0.84 2.17 5.82
CA GLU A 146 2.12 2.82 6.14
C GLU A 146 1.97 4.32 6.40
N VAL A 147 1.10 5.01 5.65
CA VAL A 147 0.88 6.45 5.79
C VAL A 147 0.39 6.81 7.20
N PRO A 148 -0.78 6.35 7.66
CA PRO A 148 -1.25 6.70 9.00
C PRO A 148 -0.39 6.07 10.11
N VAL A 149 0.17 4.87 9.91
CA VAL A 149 0.94 4.17 10.95
C VAL A 149 2.28 4.86 11.23
N THR A 150 3.02 5.26 10.19
CA THR A 150 4.31 5.94 10.37
C THR A 150 4.12 7.32 11.00
N ASN A 151 3.04 8.02 10.65
CA ASN A 151 2.73 9.33 11.21
C ASN A 151 2.21 9.30 12.66
N ILE A 152 2.09 8.12 13.31
CA ILE A 152 1.78 8.03 14.75
C ILE A 152 2.84 8.76 15.59
N VAL A 153 4.10 8.73 15.16
CA VAL A 153 5.24 9.37 15.85
C VAL A 153 5.60 10.73 15.24
N GLN A 154 4.75 11.27 14.36
CA GLN A 154 4.95 12.60 13.78
C GLN A 154 5.01 13.66 14.88
N ASP A 155 6.01 14.55 14.82
CA ASP A 155 6.29 15.59 15.81
C ASP A 155 6.49 15.10 17.26
N GLN A 156 6.90 13.84 17.43
CA GLN A 156 7.17 13.27 18.75
C GLN A 156 8.67 13.00 18.94
N ILE A 157 9.13 13.20 20.16
CA ILE A 157 10.42 12.69 20.62
C ILE A 157 10.13 11.32 21.25
N VAL A 158 10.62 10.26 20.62
CA VAL A 158 10.47 8.89 21.11
C VAL A 158 11.69 8.53 21.95
N GLU A 159 11.46 8.10 23.19
CA GLU A 159 12.52 7.67 24.07
C GLU A 159 13.17 6.38 23.56
N THR A 160 14.48 6.27 23.71
CA THR A 160 15.23 5.08 23.23
C THR A 160 14.74 3.79 23.91
N ALA A 161 14.29 3.88 25.17
CA ALA A 161 13.77 2.75 25.93
C ALA A 161 12.46 2.18 25.36
N ASP A 162 11.70 2.98 24.59
CA ASP A 162 10.44 2.55 23.96
C ASP A 162 10.66 1.92 22.58
N MET A 163 11.90 1.94 22.06
CA MET A 163 12.23 1.40 20.75
C MET A 163 12.61 -0.10 20.83
N PRO A 164 12.25 -0.91 19.82
CA PRO A 164 11.52 -0.54 18.61
C PRO A 164 10.00 -0.48 18.82
N LEU A 165 9.36 0.57 18.30
CA LEU A 165 7.90 0.61 18.15
C LEU A 165 7.47 -0.29 16.98
N LYS A 166 6.52 -1.17 17.23
CA LYS A 166 6.06 -2.18 16.26
C LYS A 166 4.55 -2.15 16.18
N PHE A 167 4.02 -1.74 15.03
CA PHE A 167 2.58 -1.63 14.79
C PHE A 167 2.14 -2.51 13.63
N VAL A 168 0.97 -3.15 13.77
CA VAL A 168 0.30 -3.87 12.69
C VAL A 168 -1.15 -3.42 12.63
N CYS A 169 -1.68 -3.29 11.42
CA CYS A 169 -3.10 -3.07 11.20
C CYS A 169 -3.53 -3.61 9.85
N HIS A 170 -4.83 -3.74 9.67
CA HIS A 170 -5.44 -4.04 8.39
C HIS A 170 -6.28 -2.85 7.95
N THR A 171 -6.02 -2.35 6.75
CA THR A 171 -6.80 -1.27 6.12
C THR A 171 -7.14 -1.65 4.68
N PRO A 172 -8.27 -1.18 4.14
CA PRO A 172 -8.38 -1.04 2.68
C PRO A 172 -7.31 -0.03 2.19
N CYS A 173 -6.82 -0.23 0.97
CA CYS A 173 -5.83 0.62 0.33
C CYS A 173 -6.38 1.14 -1.00
N PHE A 174 -6.24 2.42 -1.27
CA PHE A 174 -6.85 3.10 -2.42
C PHE A 174 -5.77 3.74 -3.29
N ARG A 175 -5.69 3.32 -4.55
CA ARG A 175 -4.74 3.85 -5.54
C ARG A 175 -5.49 4.11 -6.83
N SER A 176 -5.23 5.25 -7.47
CA SER A 176 -5.85 5.57 -8.77
C SER A 176 -5.31 4.68 -9.88
N GLU A 177 -4.10 4.13 -9.71
CA GLU A 177 -3.35 3.37 -10.72
C GLU A 177 -3.20 4.16 -12.04
N ALA A 178 -2.99 5.48 -11.91
CA ALA A 178 -2.77 6.37 -13.04
C ALA A 178 -1.55 5.88 -13.85
N GLY A 179 -1.77 5.60 -15.14
CA GLY A 179 -0.72 5.12 -16.04
C GLY A 179 -0.60 3.59 -16.17
N SER A 180 -1.40 2.78 -15.47
CA SER A 180 -1.41 1.32 -15.61
C SER A 180 -2.27 0.81 -16.79
N TYR A 181 -2.57 1.67 -17.78
CA TYR A 181 -3.41 1.31 -18.93
C TYR A 181 -2.85 0.09 -19.66
N GLY A 182 -3.59 -1.03 -19.64
CA GLY A 182 -3.24 -2.29 -20.30
C GLY A 182 -2.23 -3.17 -19.56
N ARG A 183 -1.75 -2.80 -18.37
CA ARG A 183 -1.01 -3.70 -17.48
C ARG A 183 -1.99 -4.34 -16.50
N ASP A 184 -2.00 -5.67 -16.49
CA ASP A 184 -2.81 -6.54 -15.60
C ASP A 184 -4.34 -6.43 -15.76
N THR A 185 -4.83 -6.11 -16.97
CA THR A 185 -6.25 -6.27 -17.39
C THR A 185 -6.49 -7.61 -18.06
#